data_AF-A0A383E3Q0-F1
#
_entry.id   AF-A0A383E3Q0-F1
#
_cell.length_a   1.000
_cell.length_b   1.000
_cell.length_c   1.000
_cell.angle_alpha   90.00
_cell.angle_beta   90.00
_cell.angle_gamma   90.00
#
_symmetry.space_group_name_H-M   'P 1'
#
loop_
_entity.id
_entity.type
_entity.pdbx_description
1 polymer ?
#
loop_
_entity_poly.entity_id
_entity_poly.type
_entity_poly.pdbx_seq_one_letter_code
_entity_poly.pdbx_strand_id
1 'polypeptide(L)' 'MKLPIYLDHASTTPVDLRVVDKMKKCLSLEGNYGNPASRSHAFGWKAEKAVEEA' A
#
# COMPACT_ATOMS: atom_id res chain seq x y z
N MET A 1 -9.53 -21.98 -17.81
CA MET A 1 -9.75 -22.33 -16.38
C MET A 1 -11.17 -21.97 -15.99
N LYS A 2 -11.92 -22.88 -15.36
CA LYS A 2 -13.24 -22.58 -14.78
C LYS A 2 -13.03 -22.46 -13.27
N LEU A 3 -12.68 -21.25 -12.82
CA LEU A 3 -12.61 -20.92 -11.40
C LEU A 3 -14.04 -20.84 -10.84
N PRO A 4 -14.26 -21.10 -9.54
CA PRO A 4 -15.56 -20.87 -8.92
C PRO A 4 -15.94 -19.38 -9.02
N ILE A 5 -17.23 -19.08 -9.21
CA ILE A 5 -17.73 -17.69 -9.17
C ILE A 5 -17.66 -17.22 -7.72
N TYR A 6 -17.00 -16.09 -7.49
CA TYR A 6 -16.93 -15.48 -6.15
C TYR A 6 -18.15 -14.57 -5.94
N LEU A 7 -19.07 -14.97 -5.06
CA LEU A 7 -20.28 -14.22 -4.70
C LEU A 7 -20.34 -13.86 -3.21
N ASP A 8 -19.22 -13.92 -2.50
CA ASP A 8 -19.12 -13.68 -1.06
C ASP A 8 -18.43 -12.33 -0.74
N HIS A 9 -18.79 -11.28 -1.47
CA HIS A 9 -18.21 -9.94 -1.29
C HIS A 9 -18.57 -9.27 0.05
N ALA A 10 -19.57 -9.78 0.77
CA ALA A 10 -19.91 -9.32 2.11
C ALA A 10 -18.93 -9.83 3.18
N SER A 11 -18.25 -10.96 2.93
CA SER A 11 -17.20 -11.49 3.79
C SER A 11 -15.89 -10.71 3.61
N THR A 12 -15.42 -10.58 2.37
CA THR A 12 -14.28 -9.73 2.00
C THR A 12 -14.29 -9.44 0.51
N THR A 13 -13.46 -8.48 0.06
CA THR A 13 -13.38 -8.08 -1.34
C THR A 13 -11.95 -8.16 -1.86
N PRO A 14 -11.74 -8.55 -3.13
CA PRO A 14 -10.45 -8.34 -3.78
C PRO A 14 -10.06 -6.87 -3.71
N VAL A 15 -8.79 -6.61 -3.38
CA VAL A 15 -8.26 -5.25 -3.37
C VAL A 15 -8.25 -4.71 -4.81
N ASP A 16 -8.75 -3.49 -5.02
CA ASP A 16 -8.68 -2.80 -6.32
C ASP A 16 -7.23 -2.69 -6.78
N LEU A 17 -6.96 -2.96 -8.06
CA LEU A 17 -5.59 -2.94 -8.61
C LEU A 17 -4.89 -1.59 -8.39
N ARG A 18 -5.63 -0.47 -8.40
CA ARG A 18 -5.08 0.87 -8.12
C ARG A 18 -4.56 0.97 -6.69
N VAL A 19 -5.26 0.34 -5.73
CA VAL A 19 -4.83 0.28 -4.33
C VAL A 19 -3.58 -0.59 -4.22
N VAL A 20 -3.56 -1.76 -4.87
CA VAL A 20 -2.39 -2.65 -4.91
C VAL A 20 -1.15 -1.90 -5.45
N ASP A 21 -1.29 -1.19 -6.56
CA ASP A 21 -0.19 -0.47 -7.21
C ASP A 21 0.33 0.70 -6.37
N LYS A 22 -0.54 1.36 -5.60
CA LYS A 22 -0.14 2.40 -4.65
C LYS A 22 0.58 1.80 -3.44
N MET A 23 0.03 0.75 -2.84
CA MET A 23 0.62 0.11 -1.66
C MET A 23 1.98 -0.51 -1.94
N LYS A 24 2.16 -1.19 -3.10
CA LYS A 24 3.45 -1.79 -3.49
C LYS A 24 4.60 -0.78 -3.47
N LYS A 25 4.33 0.49 -3.80
CA LYS A 25 5.34 1.57 -3.79
C LYS A 25 5.87 1.89 -2.40
N CYS A 26 5.27 1.37 -1.33
CA CYS A 26 5.70 1.59 0.05
C CYS A 26 6.37 0.36 0.68
N LEU A 27 6.50 -0.76 -0.04
CA LEU A 27 6.93 -2.04 0.54
C LEU A 27 8.35 -2.46 0.20
N SER A 28 8.86 -2.08 -0.98
CA SER A 28 10.21 -2.47 -1.43
C SER A 28 11.28 -1.45 -1.03
N LEU A 29 12.54 -1.88 -1.06
CA LEU A 29 13.71 -1.01 -0.83
C LEU A 29 13.85 0.11 -1.87
N GLU A 30 13.32 -0.09 -3.08
CA GLU A 30 13.26 0.93 -4.14
C GLU A 30 12.13 1.95 -3.90
N GLY A 31 11.18 1.59 -3.03
CA GLY A 31 9.98 2.35 -2.72
C GLY A 31 10.12 3.29 -1.51
N ASN A 32 8.97 3.64 -0.93
CA ASN A 32 8.85 4.45 0.28
C ASN A 32 8.64 3.55 1.50
N TYR A 33 9.69 2.85 1.91
CA TYR A 33 9.64 1.87 3.02
C TYR A 33 9.95 2.48 4.40
N GLY A 34 10.18 3.79 4.47
CA GLY A 34 10.59 4.46 5.70
C GLY A 34 9.53 4.42 6.80
N ASN A 35 9.96 4.51 8.06
CA ASN A 35 9.05 4.75 9.17
C ASN A 35 8.67 6.25 9.21
N PRO A 36 7.38 6.62 9.11
CA PRO A 36 6.96 8.03 9.15
C PRO A 36 7.32 8.74 10.46
N ALA A 37 7.55 8.01 11.56
CA ALA A 37 7.99 8.61 12.82
C ALA A 37 9.49 8.99 12.84
N SER A 38 10.27 8.57 11.84
CA SER A 38 11.70 8.88 11.76
C SER A 38 11.95 10.29 11.24
N ARG A 39 12.27 11.24 12.14
CA ARG A 39 12.43 12.66 11.77
C ARG A 39 13.84 13.09 11.39
N SER A 40 14.83 12.21 11.47
CA SER A 40 16.24 12.55 11.28
C SER A 40 16.79 12.32 9.87
N HIS A 41 16.01 11.71 8.96
CA HIS A 41 16.50 11.34 7.65
C HIS A 41 15.41 11.31 6.57
N ALA A 42 15.82 11.46 5.30
CA ALA A 42 14.93 11.58 4.15
C ALA A 42 13.94 10.42 3.97
N PHE A 43 14.30 9.19 4.34
CA PHE A 43 13.37 8.05 4.25
C PHE A 43 12.12 8.23 5.11
N GLY A 44 12.25 8.84 6.30
CA GLY A 44 11.12 9.06 7.19
C GLY A 44 10.28 10.26 6.77
N TRP A 45 10.91 11.35 6.30
CA TRP A 45 10.19 12.50 5.73
C TRP A 45 9.34 12.13 4.52
N LYS A 46 9.87 11.26 3.64
CA LYS A 46 9.12 10.75 2.49
C LYS A 46 7.93 9.89 2.94
N ALA A 47 8.10 9.08 3.97
CA ALA A 47 7.03 8.25 4.53
C ALA A 47 5.95 9.10 5.23
N GLU A 48 6.35 10.07 6.05
CA GLU A 48 5.45 11.03 6.71
C GLU A 48 4.57 11.74 5.69
N LYS A 49 5.19 12.35 4.66
CA LYS A 49 4.47 13.01 3.58
C LYS A 49 3.47 12.07 2.86
N ALA A 50 3.88 10.84 2.58
CA ALA A 50 3.01 9.88 1.90
C ALA A 50 1.83 9.41 2.76
N VAL A 51 1.95 9.47 4.09
CA VAL A 51 0.84 9.20 5.02
C VAL A 51 -0.10 10.41 5.10
N GLU A 52 0.42 11.63 5.09
CA GLU A 52 -0.40 12.86 5.11
C GLU A 52 -1.20 13.09 3.82
N GLU A 53 -0.68 12.65 2.67
CA GLU A 53 -1.31 12.82 1.35
C GLU A 53 -2.22 11.64 0.93
N ALA A 54 -2.37 10.60 1.75
CA ALA A 54 -3.16 9.39 1.46
C ALA A 54 -4.65 9.56 1.77
#